data_AF-A0A662IQB5-F1
#
_entry.id   AF-A0A662IQB5-F1
#
_cell.length_a   1.000
_cell.length_b   1.000
_cell.length_c   1.000
_cell.angle_alpha   90.00
_cell.angle_beta   90.00
_cell.angle_gamma   90.00
#
_symmetry.space_group_name_H-M   'P 1'
#
loop_
_entity.id
_entity.type
_entity.pdbx_description
1 polymer ?
#
loop_
_entity_poly.entity_id
_entity_poly.type
_entity_poly.pdbx_seq_one_letter_code
_entity_poly.pdbx_strand_id
1 'polypeptide(L)'
;MGTYIRIIKFPDINTKFKFENKLNSIAEKSNPVSYDNLNLRIVINNEDKEFSIPLKLKVKKIPAQRSLLGPNFLGHIFEVETDIPLGLENLDGFWNVKEKKTVTYISYKVDPISTYSLLTGDSKKGVEKTLDALHKLKLPIPVRMKIKFLKGSRFIKLIKDMGSIGWIYLGGLTDYHLKGFAAYGKKLEASEIISDLVRRGGMVTAIVIYSERKNLKVILSDRGSIYSPHRLKAIDIANITKDILEFFQKHSLISVW
;
A
#
# COMPACT_ATOMS: atom_id res chain seq x y z
N MET A 1 -5.27 -15.51 2.98
CA MET A 1 -5.08 -14.04 3.04
C MET A 1 -3.70 -13.69 2.51
N GLY A 2 -3.61 -12.79 1.55
CA GLY A 2 -2.37 -12.33 0.94
C GLY A 2 -1.73 -11.13 1.66
N THR A 3 -0.79 -10.47 1.00
CA THR A 3 -0.10 -9.28 1.49
C THR A 3 -0.49 -8.08 0.64
N TYR A 4 -1.00 -7.04 1.30
CA TYR A 4 -1.24 -5.72 0.71
C TYR A 4 -0.14 -4.75 1.10
N ILE A 5 0.45 -4.08 0.13
CA ILE A 5 1.57 -3.15 0.28
C ILE A 5 1.13 -1.80 -0.27
N ARG A 6 1.26 -0.76 0.55
CA ARG A 6 1.08 0.63 0.16
C ARG A 6 2.44 1.29 0.07
N ILE A 7 2.82 1.75 -1.12
CA ILE A 7 4.00 2.59 -1.27
C ILE A 7 3.67 3.99 -0.76
N ILE A 8 4.58 4.52 0.04
CA ILE A 8 4.51 5.84 0.65
C ILE A 8 5.72 6.64 0.18
N LYS A 9 5.46 7.84 -0.34
CA LYS A 9 6.50 8.77 -0.74
C LYS A 9 6.48 9.99 0.15
N PHE A 10 7.65 10.44 0.58
CA PHE A 10 7.84 11.72 1.24
C PHE A 10 8.35 12.77 0.25
N PRO A 11 8.04 14.06 0.47
CA PRO A 11 8.55 15.15 -0.37
C PRO A 11 10.08 15.14 -0.44
N ASP A 12 10.71 14.95 0.72
CA ASP A 12 12.15 14.99 0.92
C ASP A 12 12.56 14.06 2.06
N ILE A 13 13.87 13.83 2.19
CA ILE A 13 14.44 12.94 3.19
C ILE A 13 14.25 13.45 4.63
N ASN A 14 14.25 14.77 4.85
CA ASN A 14 14.07 15.36 6.19
C ASN A 14 12.64 15.15 6.69
N THR A 15 11.64 15.30 5.81
CA THR A 15 10.24 15.03 6.14
C THR A 15 10.04 13.56 6.53
N LYS A 16 10.71 12.64 5.81
CA LYS A 16 10.73 11.23 6.17
C LYS A 16 11.39 10.97 7.53
N PHE A 17 12.55 11.57 7.79
CA PHE A 17 13.20 11.41 9.10
C PHE A 17 12.35 11.97 10.24
N LYS A 18 11.64 13.09 10.04
CA LYS A 18 10.67 13.61 11.02
C LYS A 18 9.55 12.60 11.31
N PHE A 19 9.06 11.91 10.28
CA PHE A 19 8.05 10.86 10.42
C PHE A 19 8.60 9.67 11.23
N GLU A 20 9.80 9.19 10.89
CA GLU A 20 10.44 8.06 11.56
C GLU A 20 10.82 8.37 13.01
N ASN A 21 11.27 9.58 13.29
CA ASN A 21 11.55 10.04 14.65
C ASN A 21 10.28 10.03 15.52
N LYS A 22 9.14 10.51 14.99
CA LYS A 22 7.86 10.40 15.70
C LYS A 22 7.45 8.95 15.95
N LEU A 23 7.64 8.06 14.97
CA LEU A 23 7.38 6.63 15.17
C LEU A 23 8.29 6.03 16.25
N ASN A 24 9.58 6.37 16.26
CA ASN A 24 10.50 5.96 17.32
C ASN A 24 10.03 6.47 18.69
N SER A 25 9.66 7.74 18.82
CA SER A 25 9.15 8.31 20.08
C SER A 25 7.85 7.65 20.55
N ILE A 26 7.00 7.17 19.64
CA ILE A 26 5.82 6.36 20.01
C ILE A 26 6.25 4.95 20.42
N ALA A 27 7.23 4.35 19.74
CA ALA A 27 7.72 3.01 20.06
C ALA A 27 8.45 2.92 21.41
N GLU A 28 9.08 4.01 21.83
CA GLU A 28 9.73 4.15 23.14
C GLU A 28 8.71 4.25 24.28
N LYS A 29 7.45 4.62 24.00
CA LYS A 29 6.38 4.61 24.98
C LYS A 29 5.90 3.18 25.18
N SER A 30 5.99 2.67 26.41
CA SER A 30 5.50 1.33 26.77
C SER A 30 3.99 1.16 26.55
N ASN A 31 3.23 2.26 26.67
CA ASN A 31 1.77 2.25 26.58
C ASN A 31 1.25 2.66 25.19
N PRO A 32 0.18 2.02 24.68
CA PRO A 32 -0.48 2.44 23.45
C PRO A 32 -0.98 3.88 23.53
N VAL A 33 -0.86 4.62 22.43
CA VAL A 33 -1.28 6.02 22.32
C VAL A 33 -2.69 6.07 21.75
N SER A 34 -3.59 6.83 22.39
CA SER A 34 -4.93 7.08 21.85
C SER A 34 -4.86 8.06 20.69
N TYR A 35 -5.53 7.74 19.58
CA TYR A 35 -5.53 8.59 18.39
C TYR A 35 -6.93 9.12 18.03
N ASP A 36 -7.98 8.45 18.50
CA ASP A 36 -9.39 8.84 18.30
C ASP A 36 -10.29 8.07 19.27
N ASN A 37 -11.60 8.32 19.21
CA ASN A 37 -12.63 7.57 19.94
C ASN A 37 -13.71 7.01 19.01
N LEU A 38 -14.25 5.86 19.36
CA LEU A 38 -15.46 5.27 18.78
C LEU A 38 -16.64 5.59 19.70
N ASN A 39 -17.64 6.30 19.18
CA ASN A 39 -18.86 6.59 19.94
C ASN A 39 -19.87 5.45 19.74
N LEU A 40 -20.33 4.87 20.84
CA LEU A 40 -21.38 3.86 20.88
C LEU A 40 -22.61 4.43 21.55
N ARG A 41 -23.76 4.26 20.90
CA ARG A 41 -25.06 4.56 21.50
C ARG A 41 -25.75 3.25 21.81
N ILE A 42 -26.09 3.05 23.07
CA ILE A 42 -26.75 1.85 23.58
C ILE A 42 -27.95 2.30 24.40
N VAL A 43 -29.12 1.74 24.13
CA VAL A 43 -30.32 1.96 24.95
C VAL A 43 -30.25 1.02 26.14
N ILE A 44 -30.18 1.56 27.35
CA ILE A 44 -30.22 0.79 28.60
C ILE A 44 -31.37 1.34 29.43
N ASN A 45 -32.36 0.51 29.77
CA ASN A 45 -33.55 0.89 30.53
C ASN A 45 -34.35 2.05 29.88
N ASN A 46 -34.56 2.02 28.56
CA ASN A 46 -35.23 3.08 27.78
C ASN A 46 -34.52 4.45 27.79
N GLU A 47 -33.26 4.51 28.23
CA GLU A 47 -32.42 5.71 28.12
C GLU A 47 -31.30 5.49 27.09
N ASP A 48 -31.13 6.46 26.19
CA ASP A 48 -29.99 6.52 25.28
C ASP A 48 -28.71 6.86 26.05
N LYS A 49 -27.75 5.93 26.10
CA LYS A 49 -26.44 6.15 26.69
C LYS A 49 -25.35 6.16 25.63
N GLU A 50 -24.54 7.21 25.63
CA GLU A 50 -23.40 7.36 24.72
C GLU A 50 -22.09 7.01 25.44
N PHE A 51 -21.34 6.06 24.91
CA PHE A 51 -20.07 5.60 25.42
C PHE A 51 -18.95 5.93 24.43
N SER A 52 -17.86 6.52 24.94
CA SER A 52 -16.67 6.84 24.15
C SER A 52 -15.58 5.78 24.38
N ILE A 53 -15.30 4.97 23.37
CA ILE A 53 -14.26 3.93 23.44
C ILE A 53 -12.99 4.43 22.76
N PRO A 54 -11.84 4.51 23.45
CA PRO A 54 -10.60 4.96 22.84
C PRO A 54 -10.08 3.96 21.80
N LEU A 55 -9.72 4.49 20.64
CA LEU A 55 -8.97 3.81 19.59
C LEU A 55 -7.48 4.07 19.81
N LYS A 56 -6.73 2.99 19.99
CA LYS A 56 -5.31 3.06 20.36
C LYS A 56 -4.42 2.53 19.25
N LEU A 57 -3.19 3.02 19.25
CA LEU A 57 -2.12 2.59 18.36
C LEU A 57 -0.87 2.31 19.19
N LYS A 58 -0.22 1.18 18.92
CA LYS A 58 1.05 0.78 19.54
C LYS A 58 2.08 0.57 18.45
N VAL A 59 3.27 1.14 18.63
CA VAL A 59 4.40 0.96 17.72
C VAL A 59 5.45 0.13 18.42
N LYS A 60 6.06 -0.81 17.70
CA LYS A 60 7.21 -1.59 18.14
C LYS A 60 8.31 -1.48 17.10
N LYS A 61 9.47 -1.00 17.51
CA LYS A 61 10.67 -1.00 16.66
C LYS A 61 11.20 -2.41 16.54
N ILE A 62 11.39 -2.89 15.32
CA ILE A 62 12.02 -4.19 15.09
C ILE A 62 13.53 -3.96 15.07
N PRO A 63 14.30 -4.53 16.02
CA PRO A 63 15.74 -4.31 16.09
C PRO A 63 16.43 -4.72 14.80
N ALA A 64 17.39 -3.90 14.37
CA ALA A 64 18.28 -4.22 13.26
C ALA A 64 19.22 -5.40 13.57
N GLN A 65 19.12 -6.07 14.73
CA GLN A 65 19.99 -7.20 15.10
C GLN A 65 19.83 -8.46 14.22
N ARG A 66 18.89 -8.48 13.26
CA ARG A 66 18.91 -9.44 12.14
C ARG A 66 19.77 -8.97 10.95
N SER A 67 20.44 -7.81 11.03
CA SER A 67 20.98 -7.06 9.89
C SER A 67 22.50 -6.99 9.75
N LEU A 68 23.30 -7.75 10.50
CA LEU A 68 24.66 -8.06 10.00
C LEU A 68 24.60 -8.81 8.65
N LEU A 69 23.45 -9.43 8.34
CA LEU A 69 23.11 -10.09 7.08
C LEU A 69 21.89 -9.47 6.36
N GLY A 70 21.42 -8.32 6.83
CA GLY A 70 20.23 -7.66 6.29
C GLY A 70 20.59 -6.85 5.05
N PRO A 71 19.65 -6.60 4.12
CA PRO A 71 19.96 -5.83 2.94
C PRO A 71 20.42 -4.41 3.32
N ASN A 72 21.60 -4.00 2.84
CA ASN A 72 22.20 -2.69 3.12
C ASN A 72 21.34 -1.48 2.69
N PHE A 73 20.28 -1.72 1.92
CA PHE A 73 19.36 -0.69 1.44
C PHE A 73 18.22 -0.34 2.42
N LEU A 74 18.03 -1.10 3.50
CA LEU A 74 16.95 -0.88 4.47
C LEU A 74 17.34 0.07 5.61
N GLY A 75 16.41 0.97 5.93
CA GLY A 75 16.43 1.84 7.11
C GLY A 75 15.69 1.19 8.28
N HIS A 76 14.73 1.92 8.87
CA HIS A 76 13.93 1.42 9.99
C HIS A 76 12.78 0.48 9.57
N ILE A 77 12.48 -0.47 10.45
CA ILE A 77 11.30 -1.32 10.37
C ILE A 77 10.52 -1.19 11.68
N PHE A 78 9.23 -0.87 11.57
CA PHE A 78 8.32 -0.81 12.71
C PHE A 78 7.13 -1.74 12.50
N GLU A 79 6.67 -2.35 13.56
CA GLU A 79 5.37 -3.00 13.64
C GLU A 79 4.39 -2.04 14.31
N VAL A 80 3.24 -1.83 13.68
CA VAL A 80 2.20 -0.90 14.12
C VAL A 80 0.92 -1.69 14.35
N GLU A 81 0.56 -1.88 15.61
CA GLU A 81 -0.74 -2.43 16.01
C GLU A 81 -1.73 -1.27 16.13
N THR A 82 -2.85 -1.32 15.42
CA THR A 82 -3.87 -0.26 15.40
C THR A 82 -5.25 -0.86 15.70
N ASP A 83 -5.96 -0.27 16.66
CA ASP A 83 -7.39 -0.50 16.83
C ASP A 83 -8.14 0.18 15.68
N ILE A 84 -8.95 -0.53 14.91
CA ILE A 84 -9.68 -0.01 13.75
C ILE A 84 -11.18 -0.17 13.99
N PRO A 85 -12.00 0.88 13.74
CA PRO A 85 -13.45 0.77 13.84
C PRO A 85 -14.03 -0.15 12.75
N LEU A 86 -14.95 -1.01 13.15
CA LEU A 86 -15.64 -1.97 12.30
C LEU A 86 -17.14 -1.95 12.64
N GLY A 87 -17.97 -1.67 11.64
CA GLY A 87 -19.41 -1.92 11.71
C GLY A 87 -19.69 -3.37 11.34
N LEU A 88 -20.44 -4.07 12.18
CA LEU A 88 -20.93 -5.43 11.96
C LEU A 88 -22.45 -5.36 11.89
N GLU A 89 -23.03 -5.85 10.79
CA GLU A 89 -24.46 -6.00 10.65
C GLU A 89 -24.83 -7.46 10.92
N ASN A 90 -25.73 -7.69 11.88
CA ASN A 90 -26.27 -9.01 12.20
C ASN A 90 -27.81 -8.94 12.28
N LEU A 91 -28.45 -10.09 12.52
CA LEU A 91 -29.91 -10.17 12.64
C LEU A 91 -30.45 -9.28 13.79
N ASP A 92 -29.62 -8.99 14.79
CA ASP A 92 -29.94 -8.17 15.95
C ASP A 92 -29.62 -6.67 15.74
N GLY A 93 -29.20 -6.28 14.53
CA GLY A 93 -28.94 -4.89 14.16
C GLY A 93 -27.48 -4.57 13.82
N PHE A 94 -27.09 -3.32 13.99
CA PHE A 94 -25.77 -2.81 13.61
C PHE A 94 -24.91 -2.54 14.83
N TRP A 95 -23.78 -3.23 14.91
CA TRP A 95 -22.82 -3.16 16.02
C TRP A 95 -21.56 -2.42 15.58
N ASN A 96 -21.22 -1.35 16.29
CA ASN A 96 -19.94 -0.69 16.14
C ASN A 96 -18.93 -1.32 17.11
N VAL A 97 -17.90 -1.96 16.58
CA VAL A 97 -16.83 -2.58 17.37
C VAL A 97 -15.47 -2.07 16.90
N LYS A 98 -14.41 -2.47 17.60
CA LYS A 98 -13.03 -2.26 17.14
C LYS A 98 -12.31 -3.59 16.96
N GLU A 99 -11.55 -3.69 15.88
CA GLU A 99 -10.69 -4.83 15.57
C GLU A 99 -9.23 -4.36 15.59
N LYS A 100 -8.33 -5.18 16.15
CA LYS A 100 -6.90 -4.89 16.07
C LYS A 100 -6.34 -5.39 14.74
N LYS A 101 -5.62 -4.53 14.01
CA LYS A 101 -4.81 -4.92 12.85
C LYS A 101 -3.34 -4.60 13.08
N THR A 102 -2.47 -5.42 12.52
CA THR A 102 -1.02 -5.24 12.54
C THR A 102 -0.52 -4.89 11.14
N VAL A 103 0.21 -3.80 11.03
CA VAL A 103 0.81 -3.30 9.80
C VAL A 103 2.31 -3.10 10.04
N THR A 104 3.14 -3.50 9.09
CA THR A 104 4.59 -3.26 9.14
C THR A 104 4.93 -2.03 8.30
N TYR A 105 5.66 -1.09 8.90
CA TYR A 105 6.35 -0.02 8.19
C TYR A 105 7.76 -0.45 7.82
N ILE A 106 8.17 -0.21 6.58
CA ILE A 106 9.51 -0.54 6.05
C ILE A 106 10.08 0.69 5.36
N SER A 107 11.28 1.12 5.77
CA SER A 107 11.96 2.28 5.20
C SER A 107 13.15 1.90 4.32
N TYR A 108 13.32 2.61 3.20
CA TYR A 108 14.52 2.54 2.36
C TYR A 108 15.53 3.65 2.73
N LYS A 109 16.83 3.37 2.76
CA LYS A 109 17.86 4.38 3.11
C LYS A 109 18.85 4.70 1.99
N VAL A 110 18.67 4.14 0.81
CA VAL A 110 19.58 4.31 -0.33
C VAL A 110 18.92 5.06 -1.47
N ASP A 111 19.70 5.85 -2.18
CA ASP A 111 19.27 6.49 -3.41
C ASP A 111 19.11 5.47 -4.55
N PRO A 112 18.17 5.71 -5.48
CA PRO A 112 17.33 6.91 -5.60
C PRO A 112 15.99 6.81 -4.82
N ILE A 113 15.78 5.73 -4.06
CA ILE A 113 14.53 5.42 -3.37
C ILE A 113 14.50 5.83 -1.89
N SER A 114 15.46 6.64 -1.44
CA SER A 114 15.64 7.05 -0.04
C SER A 114 14.42 7.77 0.55
N THR A 115 13.64 8.46 -0.29
CA THR A 115 12.40 9.17 0.09
C THR A 115 11.15 8.27 0.15
N TYR A 116 11.31 6.96 -0.06
CA TYR A 116 10.21 6.01 -0.12
C TYR A 116 10.16 5.13 1.13
N SER A 117 8.97 4.67 1.47
CA SER A 117 8.70 3.70 2.53
C SER A 117 7.47 2.89 2.17
N LEU A 118 7.23 1.80 2.88
CA LEU A 118 6.11 0.89 2.66
C LEU A 118 5.30 0.78 3.95
N LEU A 119 3.97 0.72 3.82
CA LEU A 119 3.11 0.12 4.83
C LEU A 119 2.55 -1.18 4.27
N THR A 120 2.73 -2.28 4.99
CA THR A 120 2.30 -3.61 4.55
C THR A 120 1.44 -4.29 5.61
N GLY A 121 0.35 -4.94 5.18
CA GLY A 121 -0.56 -5.66 6.05
C GLY A 121 -1.29 -6.78 5.32
N ASP A 122 -2.19 -7.45 6.02
CA ASP A 122 -3.03 -8.53 5.49
C ASP A 122 -4.21 -8.04 4.62
N SER A 123 -4.50 -6.74 4.70
CA SER A 123 -5.70 -6.14 4.13
C SER A 123 -5.49 -4.67 3.79
N LYS A 124 -6.15 -4.22 2.72
CA LYS A 124 -6.19 -2.80 2.32
C LYS A 124 -6.76 -1.93 3.43
N LYS A 125 -7.87 -2.35 4.04
CA LYS A 125 -8.54 -1.62 5.12
C LYS A 125 -7.61 -1.43 6.33
N GLY A 126 -6.86 -2.46 6.72
CA GLY A 126 -5.87 -2.37 7.80
C GLY A 126 -4.82 -1.29 7.51
N VAL A 127 -4.20 -1.36 6.34
CA VAL A 127 -3.16 -0.39 5.94
C VAL A 127 -3.67 1.04 5.82
N GLU A 128 -4.83 1.25 5.19
CA GLU A 128 -5.41 2.60 5.03
C GLU A 128 -5.80 3.20 6.38
N LYS A 129 -6.44 2.43 7.26
CA LYS A 129 -6.85 2.92 8.59
C LYS A 129 -5.68 3.14 9.53
N THR A 130 -4.61 2.35 9.44
CA THR A 130 -3.36 2.65 10.15
C THR A 130 -2.75 3.96 9.65
N LEU A 131 -2.73 4.22 8.34
CA LEU A 131 -2.23 5.48 7.81
C LEU A 131 -3.08 6.68 8.31
N ASP A 132 -4.41 6.54 8.32
CA ASP A 132 -5.31 7.54 8.89
C ASP A 132 -5.04 7.79 10.39
N ALA A 133 -4.80 6.74 11.17
CA ALA A 133 -4.48 6.84 12.59
C ALA A 133 -3.15 7.59 12.81
N LEU A 134 -2.12 7.32 12.00
CA LEU A 134 -0.85 8.05 12.04
C LEU A 134 -1.03 9.54 11.69
N HIS A 135 -1.91 9.87 10.74
CA HIS A 135 -2.26 11.25 10.43
C HIS A 135 -2.96 11.96 11.60
N LYS A 136 -3.89 11.28 12.29
CA LYS A 136 -4.55 11.82 13.49
C LYS A 136 -3.58 12.10 14.63
N LEU A 137 -2.50 11.31 14.72
CA LEU A 137 -1.37 11.57 15.62
C LEU A 137 -0.42 12.68 15.13
N LYS A 138 -0.79 13.45 14.11
CA LYS A 138 -0.04 14.57 13.53
C LYS A 138 1.33 14.15 12.98
N LEU A 139 1.50 12.91 12.51
CA LEU A 139 2.70 12.54 11.77
C LEU A 139 2.70 13.25 10.39
N PRO A 140 3.89 13.60 9.84
CA PRO A 140 3.99 14.20 8.51
C PRO A 140 3.23 13.39 7.46
N ILE A 141 2.43 14.07 6.63
CA ILE A 141 1.59 13.42 5.63
C ILE A 141 2.46 13.09 4.41
N PRO A 142 2.48 11.82 3.97
CA PRO A 142 3.11 11.46 2.70
C PRO A 142 2.46 12.15 1.51
N VAL A 143 3.25 12.45 0.48
CA VAL A 143 2.74 13.03 -0.77
C VAL A 143 1.90 12.02 -1.53
N ARG A 144 0.88 12.49 -2.23
CA ARG A 144 0.08 11.61 -3.08
C ARG A 144 0.91 11.28 -4.31
N MET A 145 1.09 9.99 -4.54
CA MET A 145 1.82 9.50 -5.71
C MET A 145 0.87 8.77 -6.65
N LYS A 146 1.16 8.85 -7.95
CA LYS A 146 0.65 7.90 -8.94
C LYS A 146 1.74 7.33 -9.82
N ILE A 147 1.55 6.08 -10.20
CA ILE A 147 2.30 5.44 -11.28
C ILE A 147 1.68 5.92 -12.60
N LYS A 148 2.49 6.63 -13.39
CA LYS A 148 2.12 7.07 -14.74
C LYS A 148 2.21 5.87 -15.67
N PHE A 149 1.05 5.42 -16.13
CA PHE A 149 0.97 4.51 -17.25
C PHE A 149 1.13 5.32 -18.54
N LEU A 150 2.27 5.17 -19.23
CA LEU A 150 2.49 5.87 -20.50
C LEU A 150 1.47 5.39 -21.55
N LYS A 151 1.03 6.30 -22.42
CA LYS A 151 0.17 5.94 -23.55
C LYS A 151 0.94 5.11 -24.58
N GLY A 152 0.24 4.22 -25.27
CA GLY A 152 0.78 3.47 -26.40
C GLY A 152 1.57 2.21 -26.01
N SER A 153 1.97 1.45 -27.03
CA SER A 153 2.69 0.17 -26.90
C SER A 153 4.06 0.28 -26.19
N ARG A 154 4.58 1.50 -26.04
CA ARG A 154 5.85 1.79 -25.35
C ARG A 154 5.80 1.38 -23.88
N PHE A 155 4.67 1.58 -23.20
CA PHE A 155 4.51 1.18 -21.80
C PHE A 155 4.52 -0.34 -21.64
N ILE A 156 3.82 -1.07 -22.51
CA ILE A 156 3.75 -2.53 -22.48
C ILE A 156 5.15 -3.13 -22.72
N LYS A 157 5.91 -2.58 -23.67
CA LYS A 157 7.30 -2.98 -23.93
C LYS A 157 8.20 -2.73 -22.70
N LEU A 158 8.06 -1.58 -22.04
CA LEU A 158 8.81 -1.25 -20.82
C LEU A 158 8.49 -2.23 -19.68
N ILE A 159 7.22 -2.52 -19.43
CA ILE A 159 6.83 -3.42 -18.33
C ILE A 159 7.27 -4.87 -18.57
N LYS A 160 7.45 -5.28 -19.82
CA LYS A 160 7.98 -6.62 -20.16
C LYS A 160 9.34 -6.90 -19.49
N ASP A 161 10.15 -5.87 -19.28
CA ASP A 161 11.45 -5.99 -18.61
C ASP A 161 11.31 -6.38 -17.12
N MET A 162 10.16 -6.12 -16.51
CA MET A 162 9.86 -6.48 -15.11
C MET A 162 9.28 -7.90 -14.96
N GLY A 163 8.74 -8.46 -16.03
CA GLY A 163 8.10 -9.78 -16.03
C GLY A 163 6.95 -9.88 -17.05
N SER A 164 6.27 -11.01 -17.04
CA SER A 164 5.13 -11.23 -17.94
C SER A 164 3.85 -10.65 -17.37
N ILE A 165 3.01 -10.09 -18.24
CA ILE A 165 1.75 -9.48 -17.86
C ILE A 165 0.71 -10.61 -17.71
N GLY A 166 0.24 -10.82 -16.48
CA GLY A 166 -0.76 -11.84 -16.15
C GLY A 166 -2.21 -11.31 -16.18
N TRP A 167 -2.35 -10.00 -16.00
CA TRP A 167 -3.62 -9.29 -16.07
C TRP A 167 -3.38 -7.83 -16.40
N ILE A 168 -4.28 -7.22 -17.15
CA ILE A 168 -4.25 -5.80 -17.46
C ILE A 168 -5.66 -5.24 -17.43
N TYR A 169 -5.80 -4.04 -16.89
CA TYR A 169 -7.02 -3.26 -16.99
C TYR A 169 -6.74 -1.97 -17.76
N LEU A 170 -7.46 -1.80 -18.86
CA LEU A 170 -7.45 -0.62 -19.72
C LEU A 170 -8.71 0.20 -19.42
N GLY A 171 -8.54 1.49 -19.14
CA GLY A 171 -9.62 2.47 -19.01
C GLY A 171 -9.46 3.61 -20.00
N GLY A 172 -10.43 4.51 -20.06
CA GLY A 172 -10.37 5.70 -20.94
C GLY A 172 -10.35 5.34 -22.42
N LEU A 173 -11.01 4.24 -22.79
CA LEU A 173 -11.23 3.86 -24.18
C LEU A 173 -12.17 4.89 -24.82
N THR A 174 -11.84 5.31 -26.02
CA THR A 174 -12.59 6.31 -26.81
C THR A 174 -13.87 5.74 -27.43
N ASP A 175 -14.24 4.52 -27.07
CA ASP A 175 -15.44 3.84 -27.52
C ASP A 175 -16.64 4.21 -26.62
N TYR A 176 -17.73 4.67 -27.23
CA TYR A 176 -18.95 5.06 -26.52
C TYR A 176 -19.61 3.89 -25.76
N HIS A 177 -19.39 2.65 -26.21
CA HIS A 177 -20.01 1.46 -25.64
C HIS A 177 -19.13 0.73 -24.62
N LEU A 178 -17.83 1.04 -24.56
CA LEU A 178 -16.87 0.28 -23.76
C LEU A 178 -16.05 1.19 -22.83
N LYS A 179 -16.47 1.27 -21.56
CA LYS A 179 -15.81 2.11 -20.53
C LYS A 179 -14.43 1.60 -20.11
N GLY A 180 -14.17 0.31 -20.28
CA GLY A 180 -12.91 -0.33 -19.89
C GLY A 180 -12.84 -1.78 -20.34
N PHE A 181 -11.62 -2.31 -20.39
CA PHE A 181 -11.33 -3.67 -20.81
C PHE A 181 -10.40 -4.35 -19.80
N ALA A 182 -10.78 -5.54 -19.35
CA ALA A 182 -9.94 -6.38 -18.50
C ALA A 182 -9.56 -7.64 -19.26
N ALA A 183 -8.27 -7.96 -19.30
CA ALA A 183 -7.78 -9.23 -19.84
C ALA A 183 -6.97 -9.98 -18.79
N TYR A 184 -7.17 -11.31 -18.76
CA TYR A 184 -6.48 -12.25 -17.89
C TYR A 184 -5.83 -13.32 -18.79
N GLY A 185 -4.57 -13.66 -18.53
CA GLY A 185 -3.88 -14.64 -19.36
C GLY A 185 -2.40 -14.77 -19.01
N LYS A 186 -1.68 -15.59 -19.77
CA LYS A 186 -0.22 -15.65 -19.72
C LYS A 186 0.34 -14.79 -20.84
N LYS A 187 1.39 -14.02 -20.54
CA LYS A 187 2.13 -13.22 -21.53
C LYS A 187 1.23 -12.23 -22.30
N LEU A 188 0.34 -11.53 -21.60
CA LEU A 188 -0.60 -10.57 -22.21
C LEU A 188 0.11 -9.42 -22.94
N GLU A 189 1.39 -9.19 -22.69
CA GLU A 189 2.24 -8.29 -23.47
C GLU A 189 2.29 -8.61 -24.98
N ALA A 190 2.00 -9.86 -25.37
CA ALA A 190 1.97 -10.31 -26.76
C ALA A 190 0.55 -10.30 -27.36
N SER A 191 -0.48 -9.89 -26.63
CA SER A 191 -1.85 -9.91 -27.11
C SER A 191 -2.10 -8.82 -28.15
N GLU A 192 -2.56 -9.23 -29.33
CA GLU A 192 -2.97 -8.31 -30.41
C GLU A 192 -4.14 -7.42 -29.99
N ILE A 193 -5.09 -7.95 -29.23
CA ILE A 193 -6.26 -7.21 -28.71
C ILE A 193 -5.80 -6.06 -27.80
N ILE A 194 -4.87 -6.34 -26.87
CA ILE A 194 -4.35 -5.32 -25.95
C ILE A 194 -3.57 -4.26 -26.74
N SER A 195 -2.75 -4.69 -27.70
CA SER A 195 -1.99 -3.80 -28.57
C SER A 195 -2.91 -2.85 -29.35
N ASP A 196 -4.00 -3.37 -29.92
CA ASP A 196 -4.98 -2.58 -30.67
C ASP A 196 -5.74 -1.58 -29.78
N LEU A 197 -6.23 -2.02 -28.62
CA LEU A 197 -6.94 -1.15 -27.68
C LEU A 197 -6.05 0.00 -27.17
N VAL A 198 -4.79 -0.29 -26.88
CA VAL A 198 -3.81 0.74 -26.48
C VAL A 198 -3.46 1.68 -27.64
N ARG A 199 -3.38 1.17 -28.88
CA ARG A 199 -3.19 1.99 -30.09
C ARG A 199 -4.36 2.96 -30.31
N ARG A 200 -5.59 2.53 -29.99
CA ARG A 200 -6.81 3.36 -30.08
C ARG A 200 -6.97 4.39 -28.95
N GLY A 201 -6.01 4.47 -28.02
CA GLY A 201 -5.98 5.46 -26.94
C GLY A 201 -6.31 4.92 -25.55
N GLY A 202 -6.54 3.61 -25.41
CA GLY A 202 -6.75 2.96 -24.11
C GLY A 202 -5.57 3.19 -23.16
N MET A 203 -5.87 3.57 -21.92
CA MET A 203 -4.89 3.83 -20.88
C MET A 203 -4.83 2.66 -19.90
N VAL A 204 -3.63 2.12 -19.66
CA VAL A 204 -3.44 1.14 -18.59
C VAL A 204 -3.72 1.83 -17.26
N THR A 205 -4.56 1.24 -16.42
CA THR A 205 -4.91 1.80 -15.10
C THR A 205 -4.55 0.85 -13.95
N ALA A 206 -4.43 -0.44 -14.26
CA ALA A 206 -3.82 -1.41 -13.38
C ALA A 206 -3.20 -2.55 -14.20
N ILE A 207 -2.12 -3.13 -13.68
CA ILE A 207 -1.38 -4.22 -14.32
C ILE A 207 -0.96 -5.24 -13.28
N VAL A 208 -1.06 -6.52 -13.61
CA VAL A 208 -0.40 -7.57 -12.85
C VAL A 208 0.86 -7.98 -13.58
N ILE A 209 1.99 -7.80 -12.90
CA ILE A 209 3.27 -8.33 -13.33
C ILE A 209 3.48 -9.65 -12.61
N TYR A 210 3.64 -10.71 -13.39
CA TYR A 210 4.11 -12.00 -12.91
C TYR A 210 5.62 -12.08 -13.14
N SER A 211 6.38 -12.07 -12.06
CA SER A 211 7.81 -12.33 -12.12
C SER A 211 8.01 -13.84 -12.02
N GLU A 212 8.22 -14.51 -13.17
CA GLU A 212 8.48 -15.95 -13.23
C GLU A 212 9.69 -16.34 -12.37
N ARG A 213 10.75 -15.51 -12.38
CA ARG A 213 11.97 -15.71 -11.58
C ARG A 213 11.74 -15.71 -10.07
N LYS A 214 10.72 -14.98 -9.60
CA LYS A 214 10.42 -14.83 -8.17
C LYS A 214 9.14 -15.56 -7.75
N ASN A 215 8.49 -16.28 -8.67
CA ASN A 215 7.16 -16.90 -8.51
C ASN A 215 6.15 -15.94 -7.84
N LEU A 216 6.10 -14.70 -8.33
CA LEU A 216 5.42 -13.62 -7.62
C LEU A 216 4.46 -12.87 -8.53
N LYS A 217 3.20 -12.76 -8.10
CA LYS A 217 2.15 -11.99 -8.76
C LYS A 217 1.99 -10.65 -8.04
N VAL A 218 2.35 -9.56 -8.70
CA VAL A 218 2.26 -8.18 -8.18
C VAL A 218 1.15 -7.45 -8.92
N ILE A 219 0.07 -7.10 -8.23
CA ILE A 219 -0.94 -6.19 -8.79
C ILE A 219 -0.52 -4.76 -8.52
N LEU A 220 -0.17 -3.99 -9.56
CA LEU A 220 0.18 -2.59 -9.47
C LEU A 220 -1.01 -1.73 -9.89
N SER A 221 -1.51 -0.92 -8.96
CA SER A 221 -2.50 0.12 -9.26
C SER A 221 -1.83 1.45 -9.58
N ASP A 222 -2.49 2.31 -10.35
CA ASP A 222 -2.11 3.73 -10.52
C ASP A 222 -1.82 4.45 -9.20
N ARG A 223 -2.47 4.07 -8.10
CA ARG A 223 -2.26 4.67 -6.77
C ARG A 223 -0.97 4.25 -6.06
N GLY A 224 -0.10 3.41 -6.64
CA GLY A 224 1.11 2.92 -5.96
C GLY A 224 0.85 1.86 -4.88
N SER A 225 -0.23 1.11 -5.01
CA SER A 225 -0.51 -0.05 -4.15
C SER A 225 -0.10 -1.34 -4.88
N ILE A 226 0.45 -2.27 -4.12
CA ILE A 226 0.86 -3.60 -4.56
C ILE A 226 0.05 -4.65 -3.78
N TYR A 227 -0.48 -5.66 -4.46
CA TYR A 227 -1.06 -6.83 -3.81
C TYR A 227 -0.35 -8.11 -4.26
N SER A 228 -0.07 -8.99 -3.30
CA SER A 228 0.38 -10.37 -3.52
C SER A 228 -0.62 -11.34 -2.87
N PRO A 229 -1.03 -12.43 -3.54
CA PRO A 229 -1.87 -13.45 -2.92
C PRO A 229 -1.13 -14.28 -1.87
N HIS A 230 0.21 -14.25 -1.87
CA HIS A 230 1.05 -14.94 -0.90
C HIS A 230 1.32 -14.07 0.33
N ARG A 231 1.52 -14.70 1.48
CA ARG A 231 2.03 -14.04 2.69
C ARG A 231 3.54 -13.87 2.57
N LEU A 232 3.98 -12.65 2.29
CA LEU A 232 5.40 -12.33 2.11
C LEU A 232 6.04 -11.85 3.41
N LYS A 233 7.33 -12.15 3.62
CA LYS A 233 8.09 -11.58 4.73
C LYS A 233 8.51 -10.14 4.38
N ALA A 234 8.77 -9.32 5.40
CA ALA A 234 9.15 -7.92 5.22
C ALA A 234 10.36 -7.72 4.26
N ILE A 235 11.36 -8.61 4.34
CA ILE A 235 12.55 -8.53 3.47
C ILE A 235 12.19 -8.83 2.01
N ASP A 236 11.34 -9.82 1.76
CA ASP A 236 10.89 -10.17 0.40
C ASP A 236 10.11 -8.98 -0.19
N ILE A 237 9.17 -8.44 0.58
CA ILE A 237 8.38 -7.24 0.22
C ILE A 237 9.30 -6.08 -0.17
N ALA A 238 10.34 -5.85 0.63
CA ALA A 238 11.28 -4.76 0.41
C ALA A 238 12.12 -4.96 -0.86
N ASN A 239 12.63 -6.17 -1.09
CA ASN A 239 13.39 -6.50 -2.31
C ASN A 239 12.52 -6.35 -3.56
N ILE A 240 11.30 -6.87 -3.54
CA ILE A 240 10.37 -6.79 -4.66
C ILE A 240 10.04 -5.34 -4.98
N THR A 241 9.69 -4.56 -3.95
CA THR A 241 9.25 -3.18 -4.16
C THR A 241 10.41 -2.26 -4.50
N LYS A 242 11.65 -2.60 -4.09
CA LYS A 242 12.87 -1.90 -4.50
C LYS A 242 13.03 -1.92 -6.01
N ASP A 243 13.04 -3.11 -6.62
CA ASP A 243 13.22 -3.27 -8.06
C ASP A 243 12.13 -2.51 -8.85
N ILE A 244 10.89 -2.57 -8.36
CA ILE A 244 9.75 -1.84 -8.93
C ILE A 244 9.96 -0.33 -8.86
N LEU A 245 10.38 0.19 -7.71
CA LEU A 245 10.59 1.62 -7.49
C LEU A 245 11.77 2.16 -8.30
N GLU A 246 12.89 1.43 -8.34
CA GLU A 246 14.07 1.81 -9.13
C GLU A 246 13.72 1.83 -10.62
N PHE A 247 12.97 0.83 -11.11
CA PHE A 247 12.48 0.82 -12.48
C PHE A 247 11.58 2.03 -12.78
N PHE A 248 10.58 2.30 -11.94
CA PHE A 248 9.68 3.43 -12.17
C PHE A 248 10.36 4.79 -12.09
N GLN A 249 11.36 4.94 -11.22
CA GLN A 249 12.16 6.16 -11.16
C GLN A 249 13.03 6.33 -12.41
N LYS A 250 13.75 5.28 -12.82
CA LYS A 250 14.58 5.29 -14.03
C LYS A 250 13.82 5.74 -15.27
N HIS A 251 12.55 5.34 -15.36
CA HIS A 251 11.68 5.67 -16.50
C HIS A 251 10.74 6.86 -16.26
N SER A 252 10.90 7.61 -15.16
CA SER A 252 10.09 8.79 -14.82
C SER A 252 8.57 8.49 -14.80
N LEU A 253 8.22 7.29 -14.35
CA LEU A 253 6.86 6.77 -14.25
C LEU A 253 6.18 7.13 -12.93
N ILE A 254 6.74 8.04 -12.14
CA ILE A 254 6.19 8.47 -10.86
C ILE A 254 5.73 9.93 -10.97
N SER A 255 4.46 10.18 -10.68
CA SER A 255 3.88 11.51 -10.50
C SER A 255 3.65 11.80 -9.02
N VAL A 256 3.89 13.03 -8.59
CA VAL A 256 3.63 13.52 -7.23
C VAL A 256 2.77 14.77 -7.31
N TRP A 257 1.79 14.91 -6.41
CA TRP A 257 0.97 16.11 -6.21
C TRP A 257 0.49 16.24 -4.77
#